data_AF-A0A3A9A948-F1
#
_entry.id   AF-A0A3A9A948-F1
#
_cell.length_a   1.000
_cell.length_b   1.000
_cell.length_c   1.000
_cell.angle_alpha   90.00
_cell.angle_beta   90.00
_cell.angle_gamma   90.00
#
_symmetry.space_group_name_H-M   'P 1'
#
loop_
_entity.id
_entity.type
_entity.pdbx_description
1 polymer ?
#
loop_
_entity_poly.entity_id
_entity_poly.type
_entity_poly.pdbx_seq_one_letter_code
_entity_poly.pdbx_strand_id
1 'polypeptide(L)' 'MIYQIADQKHPFMGLYNKVCKTPVYWCRLHQVWLSDDDVKKKQCKCKQTFDMVGTYCCGNLVKKSIK' A
#
# COMPACT_ATOMS: atom_id res chain seq x y z
N MET A 1 11.04 -13.79 6.34
CA MET A 1 11.26 -12.33 6.53
C MET A 1 10.08 -11.76 7.28
N ILE A 2 10.32 -11.03 8.36
CA ILE A 2 9.27 -10.37 9.15
C ILE A 2 9.04 -8.99 8.53
N TYR A 3 7.82 -8.76 8.01
CA TYR A 3 7.42 -7.45 7.50
C TYR A 3 7.05 -6.56 8.70
N GLN A 4 7.56 -5.34 8.72
CA GLN A 4 7.23 -4.34 9.74
C GLN A 4 5.98 -3.56 9.32
N ILE A 5 5.17 -3.21 10.31
CA ILE A 5 3.99 -2.36 10.14
C ILE A 5 4.34 -0.91 10.48
N ALA A 6 3.49 0.03 10.11
CA ALA A 6 3.60 1.39 10.60
C ALA A 6 2.98 1.47 11.98
N ASP A 7 3.84 1.55 12.98
CA ASP A 7 3.51 1.67 14.39
C ASP A 7 4.05 3.00 14.96
N GLN A 8 3.81 3.25 16.24
CA GLN A 8 4.15 4.53 16.89
C GLN A 8 5.66 4.86 16.81
N LYS A 9 6.52 3.83 16.68
CA LYS A 9 7.97 4.00 16.50
C LYS A 9 8.35 4.32 15.06
N HIS A 10 7.62 3.76 14.09
CA HIS A 10 7.86 3.99 12.66
C HIS A 10 6.57 4.40 11.94
N PRO A 11 6.09 5.64 12.15
CA PRO A 11 4.78 6.08 11.67
C PRO A 11 4.67 6.09 10.14
N PHE A 12 5.79 6.11 9.42
CA PHE A 12 5.86 6.12 7.96
C PHE A 12 6.45 4.83 7.37
N MET A 13 6.31 3.69 8.06
CA MET A 13 6.78 2.41 7.53
C MET A 13 6.12 2.10 6.18
N GLY A 14 6.94 1.78 5.19
CA GLY A 14 6.53 1.45 3.83
C GLY A 14 6.87 0.01 3.45
N LEU A 15 6.85 -0.28 2.15
CA LEU A 15 7.21 -1.61 1.65
C LEU A 15 8.67 -1.96 1.93
N TYR A 16 8.94 -3.26 2.07
CA TYR A 16 10.30 -3.80 2.26
C TYR A 16 11.01 -3.26 3.51
N ASN A 17 10.26 -2.92 4.57
CA ASN A 17 10.79 -2.35 5.81
C ASN A 17 11.57 -1.03 5.58
N LYS A 18 11.23 -0.30 4.52
CA LYS A 18 11.80 1.02 4.22
C LYS A 18 10.80 2.11 4.58
N VAL A 19 11.30 3.22 5.14
CA VAL A 19 10.47 4.38 5.44
C VAL A 19 9.96 5.01 4.13
N CYS A 20 8.64 5.17 4.04
CA CYS A 20 7.98 5.82 2.91
C CYS A 20 8.17 7.33 3.01
N LYS A 21 8.89 7.93 2.06
CA LYS A 21 9.13 9.39 2.01
C LYS A 21 7.89 10.17 1.56
N THR A 22 7.05 9.56 0.73
CA THR A 22 5.87 10.19 0.11
C THR A 22 4.62 9.35 0.36
N PRO A 23 4.07 9.36 1.60
CA PRO A 23 2.92 8.56 1.97
C PRO A 23 1.64 9.11 1.32
N VAL A 24 1.27 8.59 0.15
CA VAL A 24 0.06 8.99 -0.59
C VAL A 24 -1.11 8.04 -0.32
N TYR A 25 -0.82 6.76 -0.12
CA TYR A 25 -1.81 5.73 0.15
C TYR A 25 -1.46 4.94 1.41
N TRP A 26 -2.48 4.42 2.07
CA TRP A 26 -2.39 3.54 3.22
C TRP A 26 -2.94 2.16 2.84
N CYS A 27 -2.17 1.10 3.13
CA CYS A 27 -2.63 -0.26 2.95
C CYS A 27 -3.19 -0.80 4.27
N ARG A 28 -4.51 -1.04 4.36
CA ARG A 28 -5.15 -1.56 5.58
C ARG A 28 -4.70 -2.98 5.95
N LEU A 29 -4.41 -3.80 4.94
CA LEU A 29 -4.02 -5.21 5.15
C LEU A 29 -2.63 -5.33 5.76
N HIS A 30 -1.66 -4.63 5.18
CA HIS A 30 -0.26 -4.67 5.61
C HIS A 30 0.08 -3.59 6.64
N GLN A 31 -0.84 -2.66 6.89
CA GLN A 31 -0.67 -1.51 7.79
C GLN A 31 0.60 -0.70 7.48
N VAL A 32 0.83 -0.40 6.19
CA VAL A 32 1.99 0.37 5.71
C VAL A 32 1.57 1.51 4.79
N TRP A 33 2.42 2.52 4.70
CA TRP A 33 2.29 3.61 3.75
C TRP A 33 2.90 3.26 2.40
N LEU A 34 2.22 3.69 1.34
CA LEU A 34 2.58 3.46 -0.04
C LEU A 34 2.66 4.80 -0.77
N SER A 35 3.73 4.95 -1.56
CA SER A 35 3.79 5.99 -2.58
C SER A 35 2.98 5.59 -3.83
N ASP A 36 2.75 6.51 -4.76
CA ASP A 36 2.08 6.17 -6.03
C ASP A 36 2.88 5.15 -6.85
N ASP A 37 4.22 5.18 -6.75
CA ASP A 37 5.11 4.21 -7.40
C ASP A 37 4.97 2.81 -6.80
N ASP A 38 4.88 2.70 -5.46
CA ASP A 38 4.64 1.44 -4.77
C ASP A 38 3.29 0.82 -5.15
N VAL A 39 2.26 1.66 -5.26
CA VAL A 39 0.91 1.26 -5.69
C VAL A 39 0.92 0.74 -7.12
N LYS A 40 1.69 1.36 -8.03
CA LYS A 40 1.88 0.90 -9.41
C LYS A 40 2.65 -0.42 -9.46
N LYS A 41 3.77 -0.53 -8.76
CA LYS A 41 4.58 -1.76 -8.66
C LYS A 41 3.79 -2.95 -8.13
N LYS A 42 2.98 -2.73 -7.09
CA LYS A 42 2.10 -3.78 -6.53
C LYS A 42 0.80 -3.96 -7.30
N GLN A 43 0.57 -3.16 -8.35
CA GLN A 43 -0.66 -3.14 -9.15
C GLN A 43 -1.92 -3.03 -8.28
N CYS A 44 -1.87 -2.25 -7.20
CA CYS A 44 -2.98 -2.15 -6.25
C CYS A 44 -4.24 -1.55 -6.86
N LYS A 45 -4.15 -0.79 -7.96
CA LYS A 45 -5.30 -0.25 -8.70
C LYS A 45 -5.84 -1.22 -9.77
N CYS A 46 -5.03 -2.16 -10.23
CA CYS A 46 -5.34 -3.07 -11.33
C CYS A 46 -5.02 -4.52 -10.93
N LYS A 47 -5.48 -4.96 -9.76
CA LYS A 47 -5.29 -6.35 -9.33
C LYS A 47 -6.08 -7.26 -10.25
N GLN A 48 -5.44 -8.29 -10.77
CA GLN A 48 -6.11 -9.25 -11.62
C GLN A 48 -7.19 -9.99 -10.84
N THR A 49 -8.38 -10.13 -11.42
CA THR A 49 -9.47 -10.93 -10.86
C THR A 49 -9.09 -12.42 -10.90
N PHE A 50 -9.74 -13.23 -10.07
CA PHE A 50 -9.39 -14.65 -9.92
C PHE A 50 -9.57 -15.45 -11.23
N ASP A 51 -10.58 -15.09 -12.01
CA ASP A 51 -10.86 -15.62 -13.35
C ASP A 51 -9.87 -15.13 -14.42
N MET A 52 -8.92 -14.25 -14.06
CA MET A 52 -7.89 -13.68 -14.93
C MET A 52 -8.41 -12.80 -16.09
N VAL A 53 -9.72 -12.59 -16.21
CA VAL A 53 -10.37 -11.84 -17.29
C VAL A 53 -10.38 -10.33 -17.04
N GLY A 54 -10.48 -9.93 -15.77
CA GLY A 54 -10.65 -8.54 -15.37
C GLY A 54 -9.55 -8.03 -14.45
N THR A 55 -9.64 -6.73 -14.13
CA THR A 55 -8.87 -6.14 -13.04
C THR A 55 -9.77 -5.37 -12.10
N TYR A 56 -9.39 -5.28 -10.84
CA TYR A 56 -10.10 -4.54 -9.80
C TYR A 56 -9.15 -3.71 -8.95
N CYS A 57 -9.67 -2.61 -8.39
CA CYS A 57 -8.97 -1.84 -7.38
C CYS A 57 -8.96 -2.59 -6.04
N CYS A 58 -7.78 -2.74 -5.44
CA CYS A 58 -7.63 -3.38 -4.15
C CYS A 58 -8.42 -2.63 -3.08
N GLY A 59 -9.42 -3.29 -2.48
CA GLY A 59 -10.26 -2.69 -1.45
C GLY A 59 -9.50 -2.28 -0.18
N ASN A 60 -8.29 -2.79 0.02
CA ASN A 60 -7.44 -2.43 1.17
C ASN A 60 -6.60 -1.17 0.94
N LEU A 61 -6.61 -0.59 -0.26
CA LEU A 61 -5.90 0.64 -0.58
C LEU A 61 -6.77 1.86 -0.24
N VAL A 62 -6.32 2.66 0.73
CA VAL A 62 -6.99 3.91 1.13
C VAL A 62 -6.12 5.08 0.72
N LYS A 63 -6.66 6.03 -0.03
CA LYS A 63 -5.93 7.26 -0.35
C LYS A 63 -5.87 8.14 0.90
N LYS A 64 -4.69 8.66 1.23
CA LYS A 64 -4.53 9.64 2.31
C LYS A 64 -5.30 10.90 1.90
N SER A 65 -6.45 11.14 2.53
CA SER A 65 -7.18 12.39 2.35
C SER A 65 -6.47 13.46 3.16
N ILE A 66 -5.96 14.49 2.49
CA ILE A 66 -5.49 15.71 3.14
C ILE A 66 -6.76 16.51 3.38
N LYS A 67 -7.21 16.57 4.64
CA LYS A 67 -8.13 17.62 5.09
C LYS A 67 -7.32 18.83 5.51
#